data_AF-A0A2E7TVE3-F1
#
_entry.id   AF-A0A2E7TVE3-F1
#
_cell.length_a   1.000
_cell.length_b   1.000
_cell.length_c   1.000
_cell.angle_alpha   90.00
_cell.angle_beta   90.00
_cell.angle_gamma   90.00
#
_symmetry.space_group_name_H-M   'P 1'
#
loop_
_entity.id
_entity.type
_entity.pdbx_description
1 polymer ?
#
loop_
_entity_poly.entity_id
_entity_poly.type
_entity_poly.pdbx_seq_one_letter_code
_entity_poly.pdbx_strand_id
1 'polypeptide(L)'
;MARKIPFRQTMRTVDHVLDLSLPMKRLSKLTKRKVLCGMAAIILLSVSFAPVPPSMVVVIDAGHGGADPGNLGTKRYRTTEKEVTLDVALLLSKYISERFPDVKIVMTRDRDEFPSLKKRVAIANETQADLFISIHCDAFENPQARGSSTFVMGMHKSEESLRVAMKENASIYQEDDYETRYAGFNPDNPDTYIALALKQSVYLNQSLELGSLIQNQFADRVGRKDRGVKQAGYYVISFTNMPSVLVELGFLTNPEEEDFLNSQNGKELMASGIMRAFRTYKEKHHPGPSTPKSTPEQQPAPEEEVPPISQTPNADTPLTSPIYRIQIMASQDPLSTDDTRLANVGPVVEYIRNGLYKYAVGSFDSSVEASLQKSKIQNQGFPDAFVVKFEGTTWEEQGVKPLGKN
;
A
#
# COMPACT_ATOMS: atom_id res chain seq x y z
N MET A 1 57.63 -9.55 26.00
CA MET A 1 58.65 -10.13 25.10
C MET A 1 57.91 -10.97 24.06
N ALA A 2 57.45 -10.44 22.94
CA ALA A 2 58.23 -10.03 21.76
C ALA A 2 59.20 -11.12 21.29
N ARG A 3 58.83 -11.85 20.23
CA ARG A 3 59.77 -12.32 19.19
C ARG A 3 59.05 -12.50 17.86
N LYS A 4 59.30 -11.55 16.95
CA LYS A 4 59.19 -11.67 15.50
C LYS A 4 60.25 -12.66 15.01
N ILE A 5 59.92 -13.53 14.05
CA ILE A 5 60.86 -14.04 13.02
C ILE A 5 60.07 -14.19 11.69
N PRO A 6 60.66 -13.90 10.50
CA PRO A 6 59.96 -13.36 9.34
C PRO A 6 59.84 -14.29 8.12
N PHE A 7 59.01 -13.80 7.20
CA PHE A 7 58.88 -13.95 5.75
C PHE A 7 60.13 -14.39 4.95
N ARG A 8 60.05 -15.47 4.15
CA ARG A 8 60.14 -15.45 2.65
C ARG A 8 60.12 -16.84 1.97
N GLN A 9 59.28 -16.92 0.94
CA GLN A 9 59.47 -17.57 -0.37
C GLN A 9 59.81 -19.06 -0.46
N THR A 10 58.87 -19.82 -1.05
CA THR A 10 59.16 -20.56 -2.29
C THR A 10 57.88 -20.75 -3.09
N MET A 11 57.86 -20.15 -4.27
CA MET A 11 56.87 -20.36 -5.33
C MET A 11 56.93 -21.80 -5.81
N ARG A 12 55.79 -22.50 -5.87
CA ARG A 12 55.52 -23.51 -6.91
C ARG A 12 54.05 -23.45 -7.33
N THR A 13 53.87 -22.74 -8.44
CA THR A 13 52.89 -22.92 -9.51
C THR A 13 52.24 -24.31 -9.55
N VAL A 14 50.91 -24.33 -9.58
CA VAL A 14 50.15 -25.26 -10.44
C VAL A 14 48.98 -24.47 -11.05
N ASP A 15 49.31 -23.70 -12.08
CA ASP A 15 48.35 -23.27 -13.10
C ASP A 15 47.88 -24.52 -13.86
N HIS A 16 46.82 -25.17 -13.38
CA HIS A 16 45.98 -25.99 -14.24
C HIS A 16 44.79 -25.15 -14.72
N VAL A 17 45.11 -24.05 -15.41
CA VAL A 17 44.20 -23.50 -16.41
C VAL A 17 44.22 -24.48 -17.56
N LEU A 18 43.06 -25.02 -17.91
CA LEU A 18 42.81 -25.68 -19.19
C LEU A 18 43.36 -24.77 -20.31
N ASP A 19 44.55 -25.10 -20.81
CA ASP A 19 45.17 -24.43 -21.94
C ASP A 19 44.38 -24.73 -23.22
N LEU A 20 43.26 -24.03 -23.37
CA LEU A 20 42.45 -23.99 -24.59
C LEU A 20 43.16 -23.26 -25.74
N SER A 21 44.41 -22.80 -25.57
CA SER A 21 45.16 -22.14 -26.65
C SER A 21 45.76 -23.13 -27.66
N LEU A 22 45.84 -24.43 -27.32
CA LEU A 22 46.51 -25.45 -28.13
C LEU A 22 45.69 -26.05 -29.30
N PRO A 23 44.34 -26.12 -29.33
CA PRO A 23 43.62 -26.60 -30.51
C PRO A 23 43.48 -25.51 -31.60
N MET A 24 43.57 -24.22 -31.23
CA MET A 24 43.27 -23.13 -32.16
C MET A 24 44.39 -22.84 -33.16
N LYS A 25 45.65 -23.17 -32.87
CA LYS A 25 46.77 -22.83 -33.77
C LYS A 25 46.79 -23.61 -35.10
N ARG A 26 46.11 -24.76 -35.19
CA ARG A 26 46.01 -25.59 -36.41
C ARG A 26 44.76 -25.34 -37.27
N LEU A 27 43.85 -24.46 -36.86
CA LEU A 27 42.63 -24.20 -37.60
C LEU A 27 42.88 -23.16 -38.70
N SER A 28 42.34 -23.41 -39.90
CA SER A 28 42.38 -22.44 -41.00
C SER A 28 41.71 -21.12 -40.59
N LYS A 29 42.10 -19.98 -41.20
CA LYS A 29 41.46 -18.67 -40.91
C LYS A 29 39.94 -18.72 -41.05
N LEU A 30 39.43 -19.54 -41.98
CA LEU A 30 38.00 -19.74 -42.21
C LEU A 30 37.33 -20.52 -41.07
N THR A 31 38.00 -21.56 -40.55
CA THR A 31 37.49 -22.36 -39.43
C THR A 31 37.49 -21.55 -38.13
N LYS A 32 38.49 -20.68 -37.90
CA LYS A 32 38.51 -19.74 -36.78
C LYS A 32 37.35 -18.74 -36.83
N ARG A 33 37.05 -18.18 -38.00
CA ARG A 33 35.88 -17.30 -38.20
C ARG A 33 34.56 -18.03 -37.93
N LYS A 34 34.39 -19.26 -38.42
CA LYS A 34 33.18 -20.06 -38.17
C LYS A 34 33.01 -20.43 -36.69
N VAL A 35 34.09 -20.79 -35.99
CA VAL A 35 34.05 -21.06 -34.54
C VAL A 35 33.73 -19.79 -33.75
N LEU A 36 34.34 -18.65 -34.11
CA LEU A 36 34.06 -17.37 -33.45
C LEU A 36 32.62 -16.90 -33.70
N CYS A 37 32.11 -17.05 -34.92
CA CYS A 37 30.70 -16.78 -35.25
C CYS A 37 29.74 -17.76 -34.55
N GLY A 38 30.12 -19.03 -34.40
CA GLY A 38 29.33 -20.02 -33.66
C GLY A 38 29.27 -19.72 -32.17
N MET A 39 30.40 -19.34 -31.56
CA MET A 39 30.44 -18.88 -30.16
C MET A 39 29.65 -17.58 -29.96
N ALA A 40 29.77 -16.61 -30.88
CA ALA A 40 28.97 -15.40 -30.85
C ALA A 40 27.47 -15.69 -30.99
N ALA A 41 27.08 -16.63 -31.86
CA ALA A 41 25.70 -17.08 -32.00
C ALA A 41 25.18 -17.80 -30.74
N ILE A 42 26.00 -18.61 -30.07
CA ILE A 42 25.64 -19.27 -28.79
C ILE A 42 25.49 -18.23 -27.67
N ILE A 43 26.36 -17.22 -27.61
CA ILE A 43 26.25 -16.10 -26.66
C ILE A 43 25.02 -15.22 -26.95
N LEU A 44 24.71 -14.97 -28.22
CA LEU A 44 23.50 -14.23 -28.62
C LEU A 44 22.21 -15.02 -28.36
N LEU A 45 22.24 -16.36 -28.50
CA LEU A 45 21.13 -17.22 -28.12
C LEU A 45 20.97 -17.29 -26.59
N SER A 46 22.05 -17.29 -25.80
CA SER A 46 21.94 -17.40 -24.33
C SER A 46 21.44 -16.13 -23.64
N VAL A 47 21.69 -14.94 -24.21
CA VAL A 47 21.16 -13.66 -23.70
C VAL A 47 19.63 -13.54 -23.92
N SER A 48 19.06 -14.28 -24.87
CA SER A 48 17.63 -14.25 -25.19
C SER A 48 16.74 -15.05 -24.22
N PHE A 49 17.32 -15.75 -23.23
CA PHE A 49 16.60 -16.57 -22.25
C PHE A 49 16.71 -16.07 -20.81
N ALA A 50 17.30 -14.90 -20.56
CA ALA A 50 17.22 -14.30 -19.23
C ALA A 50 15.76 -13.89 -18.96
N PRO A 51 15.11 -14.39 -17.89
CA PRO A 51 13.75 -13.99 -17.57
C PRO A 51 13.74 -12.47 -17.33
N VAL A 52 12.84 -11.78 -18.02
CA VAL A 52 12.62 -10.34 -17.81
C VAL A 52 12.24 -10.17 -16.33
N PRO A 53 12.95 -9.30 -15.57
CA PRO A 53 12.59 -9.07 -14.17
C PRO A 53 11.13 -8.60 -14.09
N PRO A 54 10.39 -9.02 -13.05
CA PRO A 54 8.98 -8.65 -12.93
C PRO A 54 8.86 -7.12 -12.86
N SER A 55 7.80 -6.58 -13.46
CA SER A 55 7.51 -5.14 -13.37
C SER A 55 7.08 -4.71 -11.97
N MET A 56 6.61 -5.68 -11.18
CA MET A 56 6.09 -5.48 -9.84
C MET A 56 6.11 -6.79 -9.06
N VAL A 57 6.47 -6.75 -7.78
CA VAL A 57 6.37 -7.84 -6.82
C VAL A 57 5.23 -7.53 -5.85
N VAL A 58 4.21 -8.38 -5.81
CA VAL A 58 3.05 -8.22 -4.93
C VAL A 58 3.03 -9.34 -3.91
N VAL A 59 2.95 -8.99 -2.64
CA VAL A 59 2.73 -9.96 -1.56
C VAL A 59 1.25 -9.97 -1.21
N ILE A 60 0.66 -11.16 -1.27
CA ILE A 60 -0.72 -11.40 -0.83
C ILE A 60 -0.65 -12.21 0.47
N ASP A 61 -1.22 -11.62 1.51
CA ASP A 61 -1.26 -12.20 2.84
C ASP A 61 -2.66 -12.70 3.17
N ALA A 62 -2.80 -14.02 3.32
CA ALA A 62 -4.04 -14.64 3.79
C ALA A 62 -4.03 -14.66 5.33
N GLY A 63 -4.85 -13.84 5.97
CA GLY A 63 -4.90 -13.69 7.43
C GLY A 63 -5.07 -15.02 8.17
N HIS A 64 -4.53 -15.11 9.38
CA HIS A 64 -4.60 -16.31 10.25
C HIS A 64 -4.01 -17.59 9.60
N GLY A 65 -4.41 -18.78 10.06
CA GLY A 65 -3.98 -20.07 9.52
C GLY A 65 -3.49 -21.05 10.57
N GLY A 66 -3.47 -22.35 10.27
CA GLY A 66 -3.03 -23.40 11.18
C GLY A 66 -3.82 -23.39 12.49
N ALA A 67 -3.11 -23.18 13.61
CA ALA A 67 -3.70 -23.15 14.95
C ALA A 67 -4.56 -21.91 15.23
N ASP A 68 -4.39 -20.84 14.46
CA ASP A 68 -5.19 -19.62 14.59
C ASP A 68 -6.34 -19.64 13.57
N PRO A 69 -7.59 -19.90 13.99
CA PRO A 69 -8.74 -19.89 13.10
C PRO A 69 -9.18 -18.47 12.69
N GLY A 70 -8.67 -17.44 13.36
CA GLY A 70 -9.27 -16.10 13.34
C GLY A 70 -10.67 -16.11 13.95
N ASN A 71 -11.56 -15.29 13.42
CA ASN A 71 -12.95 -15.27 13.85
C ASN A 71 -13.69 -16.59 13.51
N LEU A 72 -14.43 -17.10 14.49
CA LEU A 72 -15.22 -18.33 14.39
C LEU A 72 -16.58 -18.14 13.68
N GLY A 73 -16.90 -16.90 13.28
CA GLY A 73 -18.18 -16.54 12.68
C GLY A 73 -19.36 -16.73 13.63
N THR A 74 -20.54 -17.04 13.09
CA THR A 74 -21.74 -17.32 13.91
C THR A 74 -21.79 -18.78 14.38
N LYS A 75 -20.76 -19.59 14.07
CA LYS A 75 -20.68 -21.04 14.34
C LYS A 75 -21.76 -21.88 13.64
N ARG A 76 -22.46 -21.32 12.64
CA ARG A 76 -23.36 -22.09 11.76
C ARG A 76 -22.56 -22.92 10.74
N TYR A 77 -21.37 -22.45 10.40
CA TYR A 77 -20.40 -23.14 9.54
C TYR A 77 -19.25 -23.71 10.36
N ARG A 78 -18.57 -24.71 9.78
CA ARG A 78 -17.28 -25.20 10.28
C ARG A 78 -16.11 -24.36 9.77
N THR A 79 -16.29 -23.69 8.63
CA THR A 79 -15.35 -22.74 8.07
C THR A 79 -15.16 -21.57 9.02
N THR A 80 -13.93 -21.14 9.19
CA THR A 80 -13.55 -19.97 9.99
C THR A 80 -12.90 -18.93 9.09
N GLU A 81 -12.48 -17.81 9.69
CA GLU A 81 -11.83 -16.73 8.96
C GLU A 81 -10.63 -17.20 8.13
N LYS A 82 -9.77 -18.07 8.68
CA LYS A 82 -8.56 -18.54 7.98
C LYS A 82 -8.84 -19.25 6.65
N GLU A 83 -9.97 -19.95 6.51
CA GLU A 83 -10.33 -20.61 5.26
C GLU A 83 -10.88 -19.61 4.24
N VAL A 84 -11.74 -18.69 4.68
CA VAL A 84 -12.30 -17.64 3.80
C VAL A 84 -11.18 -16.75 3.24
N THR A 85 -10.24 -16.33 4.10
CA THR A 85 -9.11 -15.48 3.67
C THR A 85 -8.18 -16.21 2.72
N LEU A 86 -7.92 -17.50 2.94
CA LEU A 86 -7.10 -18.32 2.04
C LEU A 86 -7.74 -18.45 0.66
N ASP A 87 -9.03 -18.77 0.61
CA ASP A 87 -9.75 -18.96 -0.66
C ASP A 87 -9.76 -17.67 -1.49
N VAL A 88 -10.04 -16.53 -0.86
CA VAL A 88 -10.04 -15.23 -1.55
C VAL A 88 -8.62 -14.83 -1.98
N ALA A 89 -7.60 -15.10 -1.16
CA ALA A 89 -6.22 -14.82 -1.50
C ALA A 89 -5.71 -15.67 -2.69
N LEU A 90 -6.06 -16.96 -2.74
CA LEU A 90 -5.74 -17.85 -3.84
C LEU A 90 -6.45 -17.42 -5.14
N LEU A 91 -7.72 -17.02 -5.06
CA LEU A 91 -8.46 -16.48 -6.20
C LEU A 91 -7.84 -15.17 -6.71
N LEU A 92 -7.48 -14.26 -5.80
CA LEU A 92 -6.80 -13.02 -6.17
C LEU A 92 -5.45 -13.28 -6.85
N SER A 93 -4.65 -14.19 -6.29
CA SER A 93 -3.37 -14.62 -6.86
C SER A 93 -3.54 -15.17 -8.28
N LYS A 94 -4.54 -16.04 -8.48
CA LYS A 94 -4.88 -16.57 -9.80
C LYS A 94 -5.25 -15.45 -10.77
N TYR A 95 -6.16 -14.55 -10.40
CA TYR A 95 -6.63 -13.49 -11.29
C TYR A 95 -5.52 -12.50 -11.67
N ILE A 96 -4.61 -12.16 -10.75
CA ILE A 96 -3.47 -11.31 -11.05
C ILE A 96 -2.51 -12.04 -11.99
N SER A 97 -2.18 -13.31 -11.71
CA SER A 97 -1.24 -14.09 -12.54
C SER A 97 -1.75 -14.27 -13.98
N GLU A 98 -3.05 -14.50 -14.16
CA GLU A 98 -3.67 -14.64 -15.48
C GLU A 98 -3.70 -13.33 -16.28
N ARG A 99 -3.84 -12.19 -15.59
CA ARG A 99 -4.01 -10.88 -16.25
C ARG A 99 -2.70 -10.10 -16.41
N PHE A 100 -1.74 -10.31 -15.51
CA PHE A 100 -0.48 -9.58 -15.43
C PHE A 100 0.68 -10.57 -15.28
N PRO A 101 1.10 -11.23 -16.39
CA PRO A 101 2.21 -12.18 -16.35
C PRO A 101 3.57 -11.52 -16.02
N ASP A 102 3.64 -10.18 -16.07
CA ASP A 102 4.77 -9.35 -15.64
C ASP A 102 4.82 -9.11 -14.12
N VAL A 103 3.79 -9.52 -13.37
CA VAL A 103 3.72 -9.38 -11.91
C VAL A 103 4.15 -10.67 -11.23
N LYS A 104 5.11 -10.57 -10.31
CA LYS A 104 5.49 -11.67 -9.43
C LYS A 104 4.61 -11.63 -8.18
N ILE A 105 3.88 -12.72 -7.93
CA ILE A 105 3.08 -12.87 -6.72
C ILE A 105 3.83 -13.71 -5.70
N VAL A 106 3.83 -13.28 -4.45
CA VAL A 106 4.36 -14.02 -3.30
C VAL A 106 3.24 -14.15 -2.26
N MET A 107 2.87 -15.38 -1.92
CA MET A 107 1.88 -15.64 -0.88
C MET A 107 2.60 -15.76 0.48
N THR A 108 2.00 -15.24 1.57
CA THR A 108 2.51 -15.53 2.92
C THR A 108 2.20 -16.96 3.38
N ARG A 109 1.12 -17.52 2.85
CA ARG A 109 0.74 -18.95 2.89
C ARG A 109 -0.16 -19.28 1.69
N ASP A 110 -0.06 -20.51 1.19
CA ASP A 110 -0.88 -21.06 0.10
C ASP A 110 -1.71 -22.29 0.52
N ARG A 111 -1.66 -22.61 1.81
CA ARG A 111 -2.34 -23.73 2.47
C ARG A 111 -2.68 -23.36 3.92
N ASP A 112 -3.30 -24.29 4.65
CA ASP A 112 -3.61 -24.11 6.07
C ASP A 112 -2.38 -24.30 6.95
N GLU A 113 -1.56 -23.26 7.04
CA GLU A 113 -0.42 -23.16 7.94
C GLU A 113 -0.46 -21.83 8.70
N PHE A 114 0.21 -21.75 9.85
CA PHE A 114 0.25 -20.54 10.68
C PHE A 114 1.56 -19.76 10.48
N PRO A 115 1.61 -18.79 9.54
CA PRO A 115 2.72 -17.85 9.50
C PRO A 115 2.53 -16.78 10.59
N SER A 116 3.53 -16.63 11.45
CA SER A 116 3.57 -15.56 12.46
C SER A 116 3.50 -14.18 11.81
N LEU A 117 3.06 -13.16 12.56
CA LEU A 117 2.99 -11.79 12.04
C LEU A 117 4.37 -11.30 11.57
N LYS A 118 5.42 -11.65 12.32
CA LYS A 118 6.81 -11.41 11.89
C LYS A 118 7.20 -12.13 10.61
N LYS A 119 6.78 -13.39 10.42
CA LYS A 119 7.11 -14.14 9.21
C LYS A 119 6.44 -13.51 7.99
N ARG A 120 5.18 -13.06 8.11
CA ARG A 120 4.46 -12.33 7.04
C ARG A 120 5.21 -11.07 6.63
N VAL A 121 5.60 -10.25 7.61
CA VAL A 121 6.40 -9.03 7.39
C VAL A 121 7.78 -9.35 6.79
N ALA A 122 8.45 -10.38 7.28
CA ALA A 122 9.75 -10.81 6.78
C ALA A 122 9.66 -11.23 5.31
N ILE A 123 8.65 -12.03 4.93
CA ILE A 123 8.39 -12.40 3.54
C ILE A 123 8.25 -11.13 2.68
N ALA A 124 7.44 -10.16 3.11
CA ALA A 124 7.23 -8.94 2.33
C ALA A 124 8.51 -8.10 2.16
N ASN A 125 9.27 -7.94 3.24
CA ASN A 125 10.48 -7.11 3.23
C ASN A 125 11.66 -7.79 2.52
N GLU A 126 11.89 -9.09 2.75
CA GLU A 126 12.97 -9.86 2.15
C GLU A 126 12.77 -10.08 0.64
N THR A 127 11.52 -10.16 0.20
CA THR A 127 11.21 -10.23 -1.24
C THR A 127 11.24 -8.88 -1.94
N GLN A 128 11.47 -7.79 -1.18
CA GLN A 128 11.45 -6.42 -1.66
C GLN A 128 10.15 -6.12 -2.41
N ALA A 129 9.02 -6.51 -1.84
CA ALA A 129 7.73 -6.33 -2.50
C ALA A 129 7.42 -4.84 -2.75
N ASP A 130 6.78 -4.55 -3.87
CA ASP A 130 6.30 -3.21 -4.24
C ASP A 130 4.91 -2.92 -3.66
N LEU A 131 4.18 -3.97 -3.26
CA LEU A 131 2.86 -3.86 -2.65
C LEU A 131 2.56 -5.03 -1.72
N PHE A 132 1.90 -4.75 -0.60
CA PHE A 132 1.42 -5.75 0.35
C PHE A 132 -0.10 -5.65 0.52
N ILE A 133 -0.83 -6.75 0.30
CA ILE A 133 -2.28 -6.84 0.47
C ILE A 133 -2.57 -7.96 1.47
N SER A 134 -3.06 -7.61 2.66
CA SER A 134 -3.53 -8.58 3.66
C SER A 134 -5.05 -8.69 3.63
N ILE A 135 -5.57 -9.91 3.74
CA ILE A 135 -7.00 -10.23 3.59
C ILE A 135 -7.50 -10.89 4.88
N HIS A 136 -8.54 -10.28 5.47
CA HIS A 136 -9.14 -10.64 6.75
C HIS A 136 -10.68 -10.57 6.68
N CYS A 137 -11.35 -11.07 7.72
CA CYS A 137 -12.79 -10.87 7.92
C CYS A 137 -13.08 -10.37 9.34
N ASP A 138 -13.85 -9.28 9.42
CA ASP A 138 -14.13 -8.60 10.67
C ASP A 138 -15.03 -9.45 11.60
N ALA A 139 -15.08 -9.02 12.85
CA ALA A 139 -15.92 -9.57 13.90
C ALA A 139 -16.43 -8.44 14.79
N PHE A 140 -17.72 -8.45 15.13
CA PHE A 140 -18.27 -7.52 16.11
C PHE A 140 -19.32 -8.19 16.99
N GLU A 141 -19.48 -7.66 18.21
CA GLU A 141 -20.46 -8.18 19.18
C GLU A 141 -21.89 -7.98 18.69
N ASN A 142 -22.16 -6.87 18.00
CA ASN A 142 -23.45 -6.65 17.37
C ASN A 142 -23.52 -7.44 16.05
N PRO A 143 -24.38 -8.48 15.96
CA PRO A 143 -24.48 -9.34 14.77
C PRO A 143 -25.10 -8.62 13.56
N GLN A 144 -25.56 -7.38 13.72
CA GLN A 144 -26.05 -6.52 12.63
C GLN A 144 -24.94 -5.71 11.97
N ALA A 145 -23.71 -5.73 12.51
CA ALA A 145 -22.57 -5.11 11.86
C ALA A 145 -22.38 -5.71 10.46
N ARG A 146 -22.21 -4.85 9.47
CA ARG A 146 -22.03 -5.26 8.08
C ARG A 146 -21.23 -4.25 7.26
N GLY A 147 -20.71 -4.71 6.14
CA GLY A 147 -19.91 -3.97 5.19
C GLY A 147 -18.43 -4.34 5.24
N SER A 148 -17.70 -3.88 4.24
CA SER A 148 -16.25 -4.05 4.14
C SER A 148 -15.52 -2.83 4.69
N SER A 149 -14.27 -2.99 5.08
CA SER A 149 -13.38 -1.87 5.37
C SER A 149 -11.98 -2.15 4.87
N THR A 150 -11.18 -1.11 4.65
CA THR A 150 -9.76 -1.28 4.35
C THR A 150 -8.95 -0.44 5.32
N PHE A 151 -7.95 -1.05 5.92
CA PHE A 151 -7.05 -0.40 6.84
C PHE A 151 -5.70 -0.16 6.20
N VAL A 152 -5.17 1.01 6.51
CA VAL A 152 -3.80 1.40 6.20
C VAL A 152 -3.09 1.73 7.50
N MET A 153 -1.77 1.77 7.43
CA MET A 153 -0.94 2.17 8.55
C MET A 153 -1.37 3.53 9.13
N GLY A 154 -1.61 3.60 10.43
CA GLY A 154 -1.65 4.88 11.10
C GLY A 154 -1.48 4.85 12.62
N MET A 155 -1.08 6.01 13.13
CA MET A 155 -0.64 6.23 14.51
C MET A 155 -1.78 6.59 15.46
N HIS A 156 -2.86 7.17 14.93
CA HIS A 156 -4.06 7.51 15.69
C HIS A 156 -5.14 6.44 15.51
N LYS A 157 -5.73 6.01 16.62
CA LYS A 157 -6.70 4.92 16.63
C LYS A 157 -8.04 5.46 17.14
N SER A 158 -9.08 5.36 16.31
CA SER A 158 -10.45 5.36 16.83
C SER A 158 -10.66 4.11 17.71
N GLU A 159 -11.62 4.13 18.63
CA GLU A 159 -11.92 2.95 19.47
C GLU A 159 -12.22 1.70 18.62
N GLU A 160 -12.95 1.86 17.52
CA GLU A 160 -13.24 0.78 16.58
C GLU A 160 -11.96 0.24 15.93
N SER A 161 -11.12 1.12 15.38
CA SER A 161 -9.82 0.75 14.77
C SER A 161 -8.90 0.08 15.79
N LEU A 162 -8.92 0.52 17.05
CA LEU A 162 -8.11 -0.06 18.12
C LEU A 162 -8.55 -1.48 18.43
N ARG A 163 -9.85 -1.71 18.57
CA ARG A 163 -10.41 -3.02 18.89
C ARG A 163 -10.07 -4.06 17.82
N VAL A 164 -10.23 -3.72 16.55
CA VAL A 164 -9.88 -4.64 15.45
C VAL A 164 -8.36 -4.86 15.43
N ALA A 165 -7.54 -3.82 15.61
CA ALA A 165 -6.08 -3.97 15.74
C ALA A 165 -5.65 -4.88 16.89
N MET A 166 -6.35 -4.84 18.03
CA MET A 166 -6.08 -5.76 19.14
C MET A 166 -6.43 -7.20 18.79
N LYS A 167 -7.56 -7.43 18.11
CA LYS A 167 -7.98 -8.77 17.66
C LYS A 167 -6.99 -9.37 16.68
N GLU A 168 -6.60 -8.61 15.65
CA GLU A 168 -5.71 -9.08 14.61
C GLU A 168 -4.26 -9.27 15.09
N ASN A 169 -3.82 -8.49 16.08
CA ASN A 169 -2.52 -8.69 16.72
C ASN A 169 -2.55 -9.77 17.82
N ALA A 170 -3.72 -10.31 18.20
CA ALA A 170 -3.83 -11.29 19.30
C ALA A 170 -3.14 -12.63 18.97
N SER A 171 -2.94 -12.94 17.70
CA SER A 171 -2.20 -14.13 17.27
C SER A 171 -0.75 -14.15 17.77
N ILE A 172 -0.18 -13.00 18.16
CA ILE A 172 1.15 -12.88 18.78
C ILE A 172 1.26 -13.77 20.02
N TYR A 173 0.20 -13.86 20.83
CA TYR A 173 0.20 -14.65 22.07
C TYR A 173 0.13 -16.16 21.84
N GLN A 174 -0.17 -16.60 20.61
CA GLN A 174 -0.18 -18.01 20.22
C GLN A 174 1.20 -18.49 19.72
N GLU A 175 2.17 -17.58 19.65
CA GLU A 175 3.51 -17.89 19.17
C GLU A 175 4.45 -18.33 20.30
N ASP A 176 5.20 -19.41 20.08
CA ASP A 176 6.30 -19.80 20.98
C ASP A 176 7.30 -18.63 21.12
N ASP A 177 7.84 -18.41 22.32
CA ASP A 177 8.82 -17.35 22.62
C ASP A 177 8.37 -15.91 22.32
N TYR A 178 7.05 -15.62 22.27
CA TYR A 178 6.53 -14.28 21.93
C TYR A 178 7.15 -13.15 22.79
N GLU A 179 7.43 -13.42 24.08
CA GLU A 179 8.05 -12.45 25.00
C GLU A 179 9.41 -11.97 24.49
N THR A 180 10.26 -12.89 24.03
CA THR A 180 11.59 -12.54 23.49
C THR A 180 11.50 -12.03 22.06
N ARG A 181 10.61 -12.64 21.27
CA ARG A 181 10.41 -12.30 19.86
C ARG A 181 9.91 -10.85 19.75
N TYR A 182 8.98 -10.41 20.58
CA TYR A 182 8.39 -9.07 20.50
C TYR A 182 8.89 -8.11 21.60
N ALA A 183 9.94 -8.45 22.37
CA ALA A 183 10.51 -7.63 23.44
C ALA A 183 10.86 -6.18 23.06
N GLY A 184 11.18 -5.92 21.78
CA GLY A 184 11.48 -4.58 21.25
C GLY A 184 10.28 -3.84 20.65
N PHE A 185 9.11 -4.47 20.58
CA PHE A 185 7.89 -3.87 20.06
C PHE A 185 7.18 -3.09 21.17
N ASN A 186 7.65 -1.87 21.41
CA ASN A 186 6.88 -0.88 22.14
C ASN A 186 6.49 0.24 21.17
N PRO A 187 5.21 0.38 20.77
CA PRO A 187 4.75 1.49 19.93
C PRO A 187 4.93 2.86 20.60
N ASP A 188 5.16 2.89 21.92
CA ASP A 188 5.45 4.09 22.70
C ASP A 188 6.97 4.39 22.81
N ASN A 189 7.84 3.53 22.24
CA ASN A 189 9.27 3.83 22.15
C ASN A 189 9.53 4.92 21.08
N PRO A 190 10.20 6.03 21.41
CA PRO A 190 10.46 7.14 20.49
C PRO A 190 11.14 6.75 19.17
N ASP A 191 12.09 5.80 19.19
CA ASP A 191 12.83 5.41 17.97
C ASP A 191 11.97 4.56 17.03
N THR A 192 11.17 3.64 17.59
CA THR A 192 10.14 2.90 16.85
C THR A 192 9.11 3.86 16.28
N TYR A 193 8.65 4.82 17.08
CA TYR A 193 7.70 5.84 16.67
C TYR A 193 8.23 6.71 15.52
N ILE A 194 9.48 7.18 15.59
CA ILE A 194 10.11 8.01 14.54
C ILE A 194 10.27 7.21 13.24
N ALA A 195 10.77 5.98 13.31
CA ALA A 195 10.90 5.13 12.12
C ALA A 195 9.53 4.82 11.48
N LEU A 196 8.52 4.59 12.31
CA LEU A 196 7.15 4.33 11.88
C LEU A 196 6.52 5.60 11.27
N ALA A 197 6.70 6.77 11.88
CA ALA A 197 6.23 8.06 11.36
C ALA A 197 6.91 8.44 10.02
N LEU A 198 8.21 8.17 9.87
CA LEU A 198 8.94 8.38 8.62
C LEU A 198 8.47 7.42 7.50
N LYS A 199 8.16 6.15 7.81
CA LYS A 199 7.57 5.23 6.82
C LYS A 199 6.14 5.62 6.43
N GLN A 200 5.35 6.03 7.42
CA GLN A 200 3.99 6.51 7.20
C GLN A 200 3.98 7.66 6.18
N SER A 201 4.93 8.60 6.26
CA SER A 201 4.97 9.72 5.32
C SER A 201 5.24 9.32 3.86
N VAL A 202 5.95 8.21 3.62
CA VAL A 202 6.35 7.77 2.26
C VAL A 202 5.23 7.01 1.56
N TYR A 203 4.62 6.02 2.22
CA TYR A 203 3.70 5.07 1.56
C TYR A 203 2.22 5.31 1.84
N LEU A 204 1.87 6.14 2.83
CA LEU A 204 0.48 6.32 3.25
C LEU A 204 -0.44 6.75 2.10
N ASN A 205 -0.01 7.65 1.22
CA ASN A 205 -0.88 8.10 0.10
C ASN A 205 -1.20 6.95 -0.87
N GLN A 206 -0.21 6.10 -1.19
CA GLN A 206 -0.41 4.97 -2.08
C GLN A 206 -1.30 3.90 -1.43
N SER A 207 -1.09 3.63 -0.14
CA SER A 207 -1.98 2.75 0.64
C SER A 207 -3.42 3.27 0.71
N LEU A 208 -3.61 4.57 0.97
CA LEU A 208 -4.94 5.20 1.01
C LEU A 208 -5.64 5.13 -0.34
N GLU A 209 -4.90 5.39 -1.43
CA GLU A 209 -5.41 5.27 -2.79
C GLU A 209 -5.88 3.83 -3.09
N LEU A 210 -5.01 2.83 -2.85
CA LEU A 210 -5.40 1.44 -3.08
C LEU A 210 -6.60 1.03 -2.22
N GLY A 211 -6.60 1.43 -0.93
CA GLY A 211 -7.73 1.14 -0.05
C GLY A 211 -9.04 1.75 -0.55
N SER A 212 -9.00 2.97 -1.08
CA SER A 212 -10.18 3.63 -1.65
C SER A 212 -10.64 2.92 -2.93
N LEU A 213 -9.71 2.53 -3.80
CA LEU A 213 -10.03 1.75 -5.00
C LEU A 213 -10.71 0.43 -4.63
N ILE A 214 -10.24 -0.26 -3.59
CA ILE A 214 -10.83 -1.52 -3.10
C ILE A 214 -12.26 -1.28 -2.58
N GLN A 215 -12.45 -0.28 -1.70
CA GLN A 215 -13.78 0.02 -1.15
C GLN A 215 -14.79 0.42 -2.25
N ASN A 216 -14.38 1.24 -3.23
CA ASN A 216 -15.22 1.60 -4.36
C ASN A 216 -15.63 0.35 -5.17
N GLN A 217 -14.69 -0.58 -5.41
CA GLN A 217 -15.04 -1.85 -6.10
C GLN A 217 -16.01 -2.71 -5.29
N PHE A 218 -15.90 -2.73 -3.97
CA PHE A 218 -16.83 -3.46 -3.11
C PHE A 218 -18.22 -2.83 -3.09
N ALA A 219 -18.31 -1.50 -3.02
CA ALA A 219 -19.56 -0.76 -3.06
C ALA A 219 -20.26 -0.90 -4.41
N ASP A 220 -19.58 -0.51 -5.49
CA ASP A 220 -20.22 -0.28 -6.80
C ASP A 220 -20.49 -1.56 -7.58
N ARG A 221 -19.70 -2.61 -7.34
CA ARG A 221 -19.72 -3.84 -8.16
C ARG A 221 -20.06 -5.09 -7.36
N VAL A 222 -19.66 -5.17 -6.10
CA VAL A 222 -19.96 -6.33 -5.24
C VAL A 222 -21.24 -6.11 -4.42
N GLY A 223 -21.67 -4.85 -4.22
CA GLY A 223 -22.86 -4.52 -3.45
C GLY A 223 -22.65 -4.63 -1.94
N ARG A 224 -21.42 -4.44 -1.46
CA ARG A 224 -21.11 -4.38 -0.03
C ARG A 224 -21.29 -2.97 0.49
N LYS A 225 -21.62 -2.83 1.77
CA LYS A 225 -21.61 -1.52 2.44
C LYS A 225 -20.16 -1.04 2.59
N ASP A 226 -19.85 0.12 2.03
CA ASP A 226 -18.58 0.80 2.26
C ASP A 226 -18.50 1.31 3.71
N ARG A 227 -17.45 0.94 4.44
CA ARG A 227 -17.13 1.46 5.78
C ARG A 227 -15.86 2.31 5.79
N GLY A 228 -15.36 2.64 4.60
CA GLY A 228 -14.27 3.53 4.34
C GLY A 228 -12.88 2.92 4.52
N VAL A 229 -11.90 3.77 4.22
CA VAL A 229 -10.49 3.51 4.51
C VAL A 229 -10.15 4.07 5.88
N LYS A 230 -9.61 3.24 6.76
CA LYS A 230 -9.30 3.58 8.14
C LYS A 230 -7.80 3.48 8.40
N GLN A 231 -7.34 4.23 9.39
CA GLN A 231 -5.98 4.11 9.89
C GLN A 231 -5.96 3.28 11.18
N ALA A 232 -5.00 2.38 11.29
CA ALA A 232 -4.79 1.56 12.47
C ALA A 232 -3.36 0.99 12.53
N GLY A 233 -2.93 0.59 13.73
CA GLY A 233 -1.61 0.02 13.98
C GLY A 233 -1.61 -1.52 13.95
N TYR A 234 -2.04 -2.14 12.85
CA TYR A 234 -1.87 -3.59 12.65
C TYR A 234 -0.41 -3.91 12.38
N TYR A 235 0.12 -4.96 13.00
CA TYR A 235 1.54 -5.30 12.89
C TYR A 235 1.97 -5.48 11.42
N VAL A 236 1.20 -6.25 10.65
CA VAL A 236 1.58 -6.60 9.27
C VAL A 236 1.70 -5.40 8.34
N ILE A 237 0.81 -4.40 8.42
CA ILE A 237 0.88 -3.21 7.57
C ILE A 237 1.79 -2.11 8.14
N SER A 238 2.13 -2.18 9.42
CA SER A 238 2.99 -1.20 10.10
C SER A 238 4.48 -1.47 9.90
N PHE A 239 4.87 -2.74 9.74
CA PHE A 239 6.29 -3.15 9.65
C PHE A 239 6.75 -3.56 8.25
N THR A 240 5.85 -3.55 7.27
CA THR A 240 6.17 -3.64 5.85
C THR A 240 6.88 -2.39 5.33
N ASN A 241 7.78 -2.54 4.36
CA ASN A 241 8.60 -1.48 3.77
C ASN A 241 8.08 -0.98 2.40
N MET A 242 6.79 -1.19 2.13
CA MET A 242 6.10 -0.84 0.89
C MET A 242 4.67 -0.42 1.18
N PRO A 243 3.93 0.16 0.21
CA PRO A 243 2.49 0.39 0.34
C PRO A 243 1.78 -0.89 0.78
N SER A 244 0.99 -0.77 1.84
CA SER A 244 0.33 -1.88 2.50
C SER A 244 -1.13 -1.56 2.81
N VAL A 245 -1.99 -2.56 2.63
CA VAL A 245 -3.42 -2.52 3.01
C VAL A 245 -3.80 -3.80 3.74
N LEU A 246 -4.69 -3.70 4.72
CA LEU A 246 -5.41 -4.83 5.32
C LEU A 246 -6.89 -4.69 4.97
N VAL A 247 -7.44 -5.67 4.29
CA VAL A 247 -8.79 -5.65 3.74
C VAL A 247 -9.69 -6.53 4.58
N GLU A 248 -10.67 -5.93 5.25
CA GLU A 248 -11.76 -6.66 5.89
C GLU A 248 -12.89 -6.89 4.88
N LEU A 249 -13.10 -8.15 4.51
CA LEU A 249 -14.08 -8.53 3.51
C LEU A 249 -15.54 -8.33 3.96
N GLY A 250 -15.77 -8.41 5.27
CA GLY A 250 -17.08 -8.32 5.93
C GLY A 250 -17.06 -9.02 7.29
N PHE A 251 -18.16 -8.98 8.02
CA PHE A 251 -18.29 -9.51 9.37
C PHE A 251 -18.80 -10.95 9.37
N LEU A 252 -17.94 -11.93 9.68
CA LEU A 252 -18.40 -13.33 9.82
C LEU A 252 -19.35 -13.55 11.01
N THR A 253 -19.44 -12.57 11.91
CA THR A 253 -20.41 -12.55 13.02
C THR A 253 -21.82 -12.12 12.59
N ASN A 254 -21.97 -11.64 11.37
CA ASN A 254 -23.27 -11.36 10.76
C ASN A 254 -23.70 -12.56 9.89
N PRO A 255 -24.87 -13.17 10.14
CA PRO A 255 -25.31 -14.36 9.40
C PRO A 255 -25.39 -14.17 7.88
N GLU A 256 -25.88 -13.02 7.40
CA GLU A 256 -26.01 -12.76 5.95
C GLU A 256 -24.63 -12.57 5.29
N GLU A 257 -23.71 -11.92 5.99
CA GLU A 257 -22.34 -11.74 5.50
C GLU A 257 -21.55 -13.05 5.56
N GLU A 258 -21.74 -13.85 6.61
CA GLU A 258 -21.13 -15.17 6.73
C GLU A 258 -21.60 -16.12 5.62
N ASP A 259 -22.90 -16.12 5.29
CA ASP A 259 -23.45 -16.90 4.17
C ASP A 259 -22.82 -16.46 2.83
N PHE A 260 -22.72 -15.14 2.61
CA PHE A 260 -22.09 -14.58 1.41
C PHE A 260 -20.60 -14.94 1.31
N LEU A 261 -19.82 -14.73 2.37
CA LEU A 261 -18.38 -14.94 2.39
C LEU A 261 -17.99 -16.43 2.38
N ASN A 262 -18.88 -17.33 2.82
CA ASN A 262 -18.69 -18.77 2.65
C ASN A 262 -19.05 -19.26 1.24
N SER A 263 -19.92 -18.55 0.52
CA SER A 263 -20.32 -18.94 -0.83
C SER A 263 -19.19 -18.78 -1.85
N GLN A 264 -19.15 -19.66 -2.85
CA GLN A 264 -18.18 -19.57 -3.96
C GLN A 264 -18.30 -18.22 -4.68
N ASN A 265 -19.52 -17.79 -5.00
CA ASN A 265 -19.79 -16.53 -5.68
C ASN A 265 -19.31 -15.33 -4.87
N GLY A 266 -19.53 -15.31 -3.55
CA GLY A 266 -19.06 -14.22 -2.70
C GLY A 266 -17.54 -14.10 -2.70
N LYS A 267 -16.82 -15.23 -2.55
CA LYS A 267 -15.34 -15.26 -2.60
C LYS A 267 -14.81 -14.78 -3.95
N GLU A 268 -15.41 -15.21 -5.04
CA GLU A 268 -15.04 -14.79 -6.40
C GLU A 268 -15.28 -13.30 -6.64
N LEU A 269 -16.43 -12.77 -6.20
CA LEU A 269 -16.76 -11.35 -6.32
C LEU A 269 -15.80 -10.47 -5.51
N MET A 270 -15.48 -10.87 -4.27
CA MET A 270 -14.54 -10.15 -3.42
C MET A 270 -13.12 -10.15 -4.03
N ALA A 271 -12.61 -11.33 -4.44
CA ALA A 271 -11.31 -11.42 -5.11
C ALA A 271 -11.27 -10.60 -6.41
N SER A 272 -12.35 -10.63 -7.20
CA SER A 272 -12.47 -9.86 -8.44
C SER A 272 -12.50 -8.35 -8.18
N GLY A 273 -13.16 -7.91 -7.08
CA GLY A 273 -13.14 -6.52 -6.63
C GLY A 273 -11.73 -6.04 -6.30
N ILE A 274 -10.98 -6.80 -5.52
CA ILE A 274 -9.58 -6.49 -5.18
C ILE A 274 -8.71 -6.48 -6.44
N MET A 275 -8.88 -7.44 -7.36
CA MET A 275 -8.13 -7.47 -8.63
C MET A 275 -8.36 -6.22 -9.47
N ARG A 276 -9.61 -5.75 -9.60
CA ARG A 276 -9.91 -4.53 -10.38
C ARG A 276 -9.28 -3.28 -9.76
N ALA A 277 -9.29 -3.18 -8.43
CA ALA A 277 -8.60 -2.11 -7.70
C ALA A 277 -7.08 -2.19 -7.91
N PHE A 278 -6.51 -3.39 -7.80
CA PHE A 278 -5.09 -3.66 -8.06
C PHE A 278 -4.69 -3.27 -9.48
N ARG A 279 -5.48 -3.62 -10.50
CA ARG A 279 -5.22 -3.22 -11.90
C ARG A 279 -5.07 -1.70 -12.02
N THR A 280 -6.05 -0.95 -11.51
CA THR A 280 -6.03 0.52 -11.56
C THR A 280 -4.80 1.08 -10.85
N TYR A 281 -4.45 0.50 -9.69
CA TYR A 281 -3.26 0.89 -8.94
C TYR A 281 -1.95 0.58 -9.70
N LYS A 282 -1.80 -0.63 -10.25
CA LYS A 282 -0.62 -1.05 -11.03
C LYS A 282 -0.43 -0.16 -12.24
N GLU A 283 -1.49 0.09 -13.01
CA GLU A 283 -1.42 0.90 -14.24
C GLU A 283 -0.96 2.34 -13.95
N LYS A 284 -1.27 2.87 -12.76
CA LYS A 284 -0.85 4.20 -12.33
C LYS A 284 0.59 4.23 -11.81
N HIS A 285 0.97 3.29 -10.95
CA HIS A 285 2.24 3.35 -10.21
C HIS A 285 3.36 2.48 -10.79
N HIS A 286 3.01 1.46 -11.58
CA HIS A 286 3.94 0.48 -12.19
C HIS A 286 3.55 0.18 -13.65
N PRO A 287 3.54 1.19 -14.54
CA PRO A 287 3.24 0.97 -15.95
C PRO A 287 4.29 0.01 -16.55
N GLY A 288 3.81 -1.05 -17.22
CA GLY A 288 4.70 -1.99 -17.89
C GLY A 288 5.50 -1.33 -19.04
N PRO A 289 6.55 -1.99 -19.56
CA PRO A 289 7.23 -1.51 -20.76
C PRO A 289 6.21 -1.34 -21.88
N SER A 290 6.14 -0.14 -22.43
CA SER A 290 5.10 0.35 -23.33
C SER A 290 4.81 -0.69 -24.43
N THR A 291 3.64 -1.33 -24.37
CA THR A 291 2.96 -1.64 -25.62
C THR A 291 2.73 -0.29 -26.30
N PRO A 292 3.00 -0.14 -27.61
CA PRO A 292 2.64 1.08 -28.31
C PRO A 292 1.17 1.29 -28.01
N LYS A 293 0.82 2.44 -27.42
CA LYS A 293 -0.57 2.86 -27.30
C LYS A 293 -1.18 2.62 -28.68
N SER A 294 -2.04 1.61 -28.82
CA SER A 294 -3.19 1.78 -29.67
C SER A 294 -3.86 2.99 -29.07
N THR A 295 -3.62 4.16 -29.67
CA THR A 295 -4.40 5.36 -29.42
C THR A 295 -5.83 4.87 -29.34
N PRO A 296 -6.48 4.88 -28.15
CA PRO A 296 -7.92 4.80 -28.14
C PRO A 296 -8.29 6.02 -28.95
N GLU A 297 -8.87 5.79 -30.13
CA GLU A 297 -9.61 6.82 -30.82
C GLU A 297 -10.49 7.44 -29.74
N GLN A 298 -10.16 8.67 -29.37
CA GLN A 298 -10.91 9.45 -28.39
C GLN A 298 -12.28 9.64 -29.01
N GLN A 299 -13.15 8.67 -28.82
CA GLN A 299 -14.56 8.95 -28.78
C GLN A 299 -14.71 9.86 -27.57
N PRO A 300 -15.17 11.11 -27.75
CA PRO A 300 -15.37 12.01 -26.63
C PRO A 300 -16.40 11.33 -25.73
N ALA A 301 -15.92 10.75 -24.63
CA ALA A 301 -16.78 10.41 -23.51
C ALA A 301 -17.41 11.73 -23.05
N PRO A 302 -18.70 11.74 -22.67
CA PRO A 302 -19.35 12.93 -22.19
C PRO A 302 -18.49 13.52 -21.08
N GLU A 303 -18.26 14.81 -21.19
CA GLU A 303 -17.66 15.65 -20.18
C GLU A 303 -18.54 15.55 -18.91
N GLU A 304 -18.35 14.49 -18.12
CA GLU A 304 -18.80 14.49 -16.74
C GLU A 304 -17.89 15.47 -16.02
N GLU A 305 -18.39 16.70 -15.90
CA GLU A 305 -17.85 17.74 -15.04
C GLU A 305 -17.57 17.13 -13.67
N VAL A 306 -16.30 16.82 -13.41
CA VAL A 306 -15.82 16.67 -12.05
C VAL A 306 -16.15 17.99 -11.36
N PRO A 307 -16.95 17.99 -10.28
CA PRO A 307 -17.40 19.23 -9.66
C PRO A 307 -16.17 20.09 -9.32
N PRO A 308 -16.26 21.42 -9.51
CA PRO A 308 -15.17 22.32 -9.18
C PRO A 308 -14.73 22.09 -7.73
N ILE A 309 -13.42 22.26 -7.47
CA ILE A 309 -12.81 22.22 -6.13
C ILE A 309 -13.81 22.87 -5.17
N SER A 310 -14.42 22.06 -4.30
CA SER A 310 -15.63 22.44 -3.57
C SER A 310 -15.44 23.82 -2.98
N GLN A 311 -16.33 24.73 -3.41
CA GLN A 311 -16.24 26.16 -3.18
C GLN A 311 -15.99 26.39 -1.69
N THR A 312 -15.04 27.26 -1.34
CA THR A 312 -14.95 27.72 0.05
C THR A 312 -16.33 28.13 0.49
N PRO A 313 -16.81 27.65 1.66
CA PRO A 313 -17.98 28.26 2.27
C PRO A 313 -17.72 29.77 2.27
N ASN A 314 -18.62 30.55 1.65
CA ASN A 314 -18.62 31.99 1.88
C ASN A 314 -18.72 32.20 3.41
N ALA A 315 -18.34 33.35 3.93
CA ALA A 315 -18.43 33.64 5.36
C ALA A 315 -19.82 33.31 5.95
N ASP A 316 -20.86 33.32 5.09
CA ASP A 316 -22.27 33.04 5.40
C ASP A 316 -22.70 31.57 5.22
N THR A 317 -21.81 30.66 4.82
CA THR A 317 -22.14 29.24 4.60
C THR A 317 -21.89 28.43 5.88
N PRO A 318 -22.87 27.64 6.37
CA PRO A 318 -22.69 26.80 7.56
C PRO A 318 -21.51 25.84 7.39
N LEU A 319 -20.61 25.76 8.39
CA LEU A 319 -19.49 24.83 8.37
C LEU A 319 -19.90 23.49 9.00
N THR A 320 -19.46 22.40 8.38
CA THR A 320 -19.56 21.05 8.93
C THR A 320 -18.40 20.77 9.90
N SER A 321 -18.61 19.86 10.85
CA SER A 321 -17.58 19.39 11.78
C SER A 321 -17.55 17.85 11.79
N PRO A 322 -16.39 17.21 11.57
CA PRO A 322 -15.13 17.84 11.18
C PRO A 322 -15.12 18.25 9.71
N ILE A 323 -14.26 19.21 9.36
CA ILE A 323 -13.96 19.55 7.97
C ILE A 323 -12.46 19.45 7.70
N TYR A 324 -12.11 19.04 6.49
CA TYR A 324 -10.75 18.84 6.06
C TYR A 324 -10.39 19.89 5.01
N ARG A 325 -9.20 20.49 5.14
CA ARG A 325 -8.63 21.43 4.15
C ARG A 325 -7.21 21.04 3.82
N ILE A 326 -6.66 21.57 2.74
CA ILE A 326 -5.28 21.30 2.32
C ILE A 326 -4.42 22.48 2.73
N GLN A 327 -3.59 22.35 3.77
CA GLN A 327 -2.60 23.38 4.11
C GLN A 327 -1.54 23.40 3.02
N ILE A 328 -1.32 24.57 2.45
CA ILE A 328 -0.39 24.80 1.34
C ILE A 328 0.90 25.46 1.78
N MET A 329 0.87 26.24 2.87
CA MET A 329 2.07 26.86 3.43
C MET A 329 1.87 27.43 4.84
N ALA A 330 2.98 27.83 5.46
CA ALA A 330 3.05 28.61 6.68
C ALA A 330 4.04 29.77 6.53
N SER A 331 3.81 30.87 7.25
CA SER A 331 4.63 32.08 7.26
C SER A 331 4.74 32.65 8.67
N GLN A 332 5.86 33.32 8.98
CA GLN A 332 6.01 34.06 10.23
C GLN A 332 5.19 35.36 10.21
N ASP A 333 5.10 35.99 9.04
CA ASP A 333 4.35 37.22 8.80
C ASP A 333 3.04 36.94 8.03
N PRO A 334 1.97 37.74 8.25
CA PRO A 334 0.73 37.61 7.50
C PRO A 334 0.95 37.94 6.02
N LEU A 335 0.25 37.24 5.13
CA LEU A 335 0.33 37.41 3.68
C LEU A 335 -0.86 38.21 3.17
N SER A 336 -0.65 39.00 2.13
CA SER A 336 -1.75 39.67 1.42
C SER A 336 -2.45 38.70 0.48
N THR A 337 -3.67 39.06 0.06
CA THR A 337 -4.46 38.28 -0.92
C THR A 337 -3.76 38.13 -2.27
N ASP A 338 -2.91 39.10 -2.63
CA ASP A 338 -2.23 39.16 -3.92
C ASP A 338 -0.80 38.62 -3.86
N ASP A 339 -0.43 37.95 -2.74
CA ASP A 339 0.90 37.39 -2.59
C ASP A 339 1.15 36.31 -3.65
N THR A 340 2.20 36.50 -4.44
CA THR A 340 2.58 35.59 -5.53
C THR A 340 2.79 34.14 -5.08
N ARG A 341 3.08 33.89 -3.80
CA ARG A 341 3.23 32.54 -3.24
C ARG A 341 1.89 31.82 -3.06
N LEU A 342 0.78 32.55 -3.14
CA LEU A 342 -0.58 32.03 -3.15
C LEU A 342 -1.21 32.09 -4.55
N ALA A 343 -0.40 32.34 -5.59
CA ALA A 343 -0.88 32.34 -6.96
C ALA A 343 -1.27 30.92 -7.43
N ASN A 344 -2.21 30.85 -8.36
CA ASN A 344 -2.66 29.61 -9.01
C ASN A 344 -3.33 28.57 -8.09
N VAL A 345 -3.63 28.95 -6.85
CA VAL A 345 -4.51 28.21 -5.96
C VAL A 345 -5.81 28.97 -5.81
N GLY A 346 -6.91 28.23 -5.68
CA GLY A 346 -8.23 28.80 -5.46
C GLY A 346 -8.33 29.56 -4.13
N PRO A 347 -9.55 29.89 -3.68
CA PRO A 347 -9.76 30.65 -2.46
C PRO A 347 -9.00 30.06 -1.25
N VAL A 348 -8.31 30.93 -0.52
CA VAL A 348 -7.43 30.58 0.60
C VAL A 348 -8.07 31.00 1.92
N VAL A 349 -7.94 30.15 2.94
CA VAL A 349 -8.24 30.48 4.34
C VAL A 349 -6.94 30.61 5.13
N GLU A 350 -6.93 31.55 6.08
CA GLU A 350 -5.86 31.78 7.04
C GLU A 350 -6.26 31.21 8.41
N TYR A 351 -5.29 30.64 9.13
CA TYR A 351 -5.41 30.32 10.55
C TYR A 351 -4.07 30.43 11.26
N ILE A 352 -4.09 30.63 12.57
CA ILE A 352 -2.88 30.74 13.39
C ILE A 352 -2.77 29.52 14.29
N ARG A 353 -1.64 28.80 14.20
CA ARG A 353 -1.28 27.74 15.17
C ARG A 353 0.21 27.80 15.46
N ASN A 354 0.56 27.73 16.73
CA ASN A 354 1.94 27.81 17.23
C ASN A 354 2.66 29.10 16.81
N GLY A 355 1.93 30.23 16.81
CA GLY A 355 2.49 31.55 16.47
C GLY A 355 2.81 31.76 14.99
N LEU A 356 2.41 30.85 14.11
CA LEU A 356 2.60 30.98 12.65
C LEU A 356 1.27 31.17 11.94
N TYR A 357 1.27 32.03 10.92
CA TYR A 357 0.19 32.16 9.96
C TYR A 357 0.23 30.97 8.99
N LYS A 358 -0.89 30.30 8.81
CA LYS A 358 -1.01 29.10 7.98
C LYS A 358 -2.13 29.30 6.98
N TYR A 359 -1.90 28.81 5.77
CA TYR A 359 -2.79 29.01 4.65
C TYR A 359 -3.26 27.66 4.12
N ALA A 360 -4.57 27.50 3.94
CA ALA A 360 -5.17 26.28 3.44
C ALA A 360 -6.23 26.56 2.38
N VAL A 361 -6.51 25.56 1.55
CA VAL A 361 -7.49 25.62 0.46
C VAL A 361 -8.47 24.46 0.53
N GLY A 362 -9.62 24.65 -0.10
CA GLY A 362 -10.70 23.66 -0.16
C GLY A 362 -11.40 23.47 1.17
N SER A 363 -12.49 22.70 1.13
CA SER A 363 -13.31 22.35 2.28
C SER A 363 -13.99 21.04 1.94
N PHE A 364 -13.62 19.98 2.65
CA PHE A 364 -13.98 18.60 2.33
C PHE A 364 -14.54 17.92 3.57
N ASP A 365 -15.64 17.17 3.42
CA ASP A 365 -16.27 16.48 4.55
C ASP A 365 -15.49 15.22 4.97
N SER A 366 -14.51 14.79 4.18
CA SER A 366 -13.64 13.65 4.49
C SER A 366 -12.16 13.92 4.22
N SER A 367 -11.29 13.29 5.01
CA SER A 367 -9.84 13.31 4.80
C SER A 367 -9.44 12.66 3.48
N VAL A 368 -10.24 11.70 2.99
CA VAL A 368 -10.01 10.99 1.73
C VAL A 368 -10.22 11.93 0.55
N GLU A 369 -11.35 12.63 0.51
CA GLU A 369 -11.64 13.62 -0.53
C GLU A 369 -10.59 14.73 -0.57
N ALA A 370 -10.22 15.26 0.60
CA ALA A 370 -9.13 16.22 0.73
C ALA A 370 -7.79 15.67 0.21
N SER A 371 -7.50 14.39 0.46
CA SER A 371 -6.28 13.72 0.00
C SER A 371 -6.26 13.50 -1.51
N LEU A 372 -7.42 13.19 -2.12
CA LEU A 372 -7.55 13.07 -3.58
C LEU A 372 -7.31 14.42 -4.27
N GLN A 373 -7.79 15.52 -3.68
CA GLN A 373 -7.59 16.87 -4.21
C GLN A 373 -6.18 17.42 -3.93
N LYS A 374 -5.51 16.95 -2.86
CA LYS A 374 -4.14 17.35 -2.50
C LYS A 374 -3.16 17.18 -3.66
N SER A 375 -3.24 16.09 -4.41
CA SER A 375 -2.31 15.86 -5.54
C SER A 375 -2.45 16.92 -6.64
N LYS A 376 -3.64 17.47 -6.86
CA LYS A 376 -3.86 18.58 -7.78
C LYS A 376 -3.16 19.85 -7.28
N ILE A 377 -3.30 20.15 -6.00
CA ILE A 377 -2.64 21.30 -5.34
C ILE A 377 -1.11 21.16 -5.37
N GLN A 378 -0.59 19.94 -5.15
CA GLN A 378 0.85 19.66 -5.26
C GLN A 378 1.36 19.93 -6.68
N ASN A 379 0.61 19.50 -7.70
CA ASN A 379 0.94 19.76 -9.11
C ASN A 379 0.79 21.24 -9.51
N GLN A 380 0.10 22.06 -8.71
CA GLN A 380 -0.04 23.51 -8.90
C GLN A 380 1.10 24.33 -8.27
N GLY A 381 2.13 23.67 -7.73
CA GLY A 381 3.32 24.34 -7.18
C GLY A 381 3.46 24.28 -5.66
N PHE A 382 2.63 23.47 -4.98
CA PHE A 382 2.65 23.33 -3.51
C PHE A 382 3.05 21.90 -3.11
N PRO A 383 4.29 21.45 -3.37
CA PRO A 383 4.71 20.06 -3.18
C PRO A 383 4.55 19.58 -1.73
N ASP A 384 4.71 20.48 -0.75
CA ASP A 384 4.60 20.21 0.68
C ASP A 384 3.17 20.29 1.22
N ALA A 385 2.16 20.42 0.35
CA ALA A 385 0.78 20.52 0.78
C ALA A 385 0.32 19.25 1.53
N PHE A 386 -0.45 19.41 2.60
CA PHE A 386 -0.99 18.29 3.38
C PHE A 386 -2.39 18.57 3.94
N VAL A 387 -3.13 17.51 4.22
CA VAL A 387 -4.50 17.61 4.73
C VAL A 387 -4.50 17.95 6.22
N VAL A 388 -5.34 18.91 6.61
CA VAL A 388 -5.52 19.38 7.98
C VAL A 388 -6.99 19.29 8.36
N LYS A 389 -7.25 18.78 9.56
CA LYS A 389 -8.59 18.67 10.16
C LYS A 389 -8.92 19.90 10.99
N PHE A 390 -10.15 20.37 10.86
CA PHE A 390 -10.74 21.45 11.66
C PHE A 390 -12.00 20.92 12.35
N GLU A 391 -12.17 21.30 13.61
CA GLU A 391 -13.31 20.96 14.46
C GLU A 391 -14.08 22.25 14.76
N GLY A 392 -15.40 22.15 14.89
CA GLY A 392 -16.28 23.30 15.06
C GLY A 392 -17.16 23.55 13.84
N THR A 393 -18.29 24.18 14.07
CA THR A 393 -19.30 24.51 13.06
C THR A 393 -19.30 26.00 12.67
N THR A 394 -18.39 26.79 13.28
CA THR A 394 -18.18 28.20 12.97
C THR A 394 -16.71 28.50 12.66
N TRP A 395 -16.46 29.60 11.94
CA TRP A 395 -15.11 30.07 11.60
C TRP A 395 -14.27 30.33 12.85
N GLU A 396 -14.90 30.88 13.89
CA GLU A 396 -14.29 31.18 15.18
C GLU A 396 -13.90 29.91 15.94
N GLU A 397 -14.80 28.91 16.01
CA GLU A 397 -14.51 27.61 16.63
C GLU A 397 -13.37 26.87 15.92
N GLN A 398 -13.34 26.94 14.59
CA GLN A 398 -12.27 26.33 13.79
C GLN A 398 -10.97 27.16 13.80
N GLY A 399 -10.99 28.39 14.30
CA GLY A 399 -9.85 29.33 14.30
C GLY A 399 -9.36 29.70 12.90
N VAL A 400 -10.25 29.71 11.90
CA VAL A 400 -9.96 30.03 10.49
C VAL A 400 -10.72 31.26 10.04
N LYS A 401 -10.18 32.00 9.08
CA LYS A 401 -10.90 33.05 8.36
C LYS A 401 -10.53 33.06 6.87
N PRO A 402 -11.42 33.49 5.96
CA PRO A 402 -11.05 33.73 4.57
C PRO A 402 -9.93 34.78 4.45
N LEU A 403 -8.93 34.53 3.60
CA LEU A 403 -7.86 35.49 3.35
C LEU A 403 -8.44 36.76 2.69
N GLY A 404 -8.14 37.94 3.23
CA GLY A 404 -8.63 39.22 2.71
C GLY A 404 -9.95 39.74 3.29
N LYS A 405 -10.58 39.01 4.21
CA LYS A 405 -11.66 39.56 5.05
C LYS A 405 -11.11 39.81 6.46
N ASN A 406 -11.22 41.07 6.90
CA ASN A 406 -10.87 41.50 8.26
C ASN A 406 -11.93 41.06 9.26
#